data_AF-A0A848N642-F1
#
_entry.id   AF-A0A848N642-F1
#
_cell.length_a   1.000
_cell.length_b   1.000
_cell.length_c   1.000
_cell.angle_alpha   90.00
_cell.angle_beta   90.00
_cell.angle_gamma   90.00
#
_symmetry.space_group_name_H-M   'P 1'
#
loop_
_entity.id
_entity.type
_entity.pdbx_description
1 polymer ?
#
loop_
_entity_poly.entity_id
_entity_poly.type
_entity_poly.pdbx_seq_one_letter_code
_entity_poly.pdbx_strand_id
1 'polypeptide(L)' 'MEPQKKNRPNSLVIILFAMIALMIVIYFILVMFFPTVFDLMNTGDIKPVPPTE' A
#
# COMPACT_ATOMS: atom_id res chain seq x y z
N MET A 1 -4.92 36.56 25.84
CA MET A 1 -4.44 35.17 25.58
C MET A 1 -3.35 35.30 24.54
N GLU A 2 -2.10 34.97 24.90
CA GLU A 2 -1.00 34.99 23.93
C GLU A 2 -1.27 33.98 22.81
N PRO A 3 -0.90 34.28 21.55
CA PRO A 3 -1.28 33.45 20.41
C PRO A 3 -0.59 32.08 20.53
N GLN A 4 -1.39 31.04 20.77
CA GLN A 4 -0.92 29.67 20.83
C GLN A 4 -0.27 29.31 19.49
N LYS A 5 1.03 29.00 19.53
CA LYS A 5 1.82 28.52 18.39
C LYS A 5 1.06 27.35 17.74
N LYS A 6 0.50 27.57 16.55
CA LYS A 6 -0.30 26.57 15.86
C LYS A 6 0.62 25.40 15.46
N ASN A 7 0.42 24.23 16.07
CA ASN A 7 1.13 22.99 15.75
C ASN A 7 0.71 22.53 14.35
N ARG A 8 1.30 23.13 13.31
CA ARG A 8 1.16 22.61 11.95
C ARG A 8 2.03 21.36 11.85
N PRO A 9 1.48 20.24 11.36
CA PRO A 9 2.29 19.05 11.13
C PRO A 9 3.47 19.44 10.24
N ASN A 10 4.65 18.94 10.61
CA ASN A 10 5.86 19.19 9.85
C ASN A 10 5.62 18.75 8.40
N SER A 11 6.06 19.57 7.44
CA SER A 11 5.87 19.29 6.01
C SER A 11 6.43 17.91 5.63
N LEU A 12 7.50 17.48 6.29
CA LEU A 12 8.09 16.15 6.15
C LEU A 12 7.09 15.02 6.49
N VAL A 13 6.28 15.18 7.52
CA VAL A 13 5.26 14.19 7.91
C VAL A 13 4.14 14.12 6.86
N ILE A 14 3.72 15.27 6.34
CA ILE A 14 2.69 15.32 5.28
C ILE A 14 3.18 14.60 4.02
N ILE A 15 4.43 14.84 3.63
CA ILE A 15 5.05 14.21 2.46
C ILE A 15 5.16 12.70 2.64
N LEU A 16 5.52 12.23 3.85
CA LEU A 16 5.63 10.80 4.13
C LEU A 16 4.28 10.08 3.94
N PHE A 17 3.20 10.65 4.48
CA PHE A 17 1.85 10.10 4.28
C PHE A 17 1.39 10.20 2.83
N ALA A 18 1.72 11.29 2.13
CA ALA A 18 1.39 11.45 0.72
C ALA A 18 2.09 10.40 -0.16
N MET A 19 3.35 10.05 0.15
CA MET A 19 4.07 8.99 -0.57
C MET A 19 3.41 7.63 -0.40
N ILE A 20 2.96 7.29 0.81
CA ILE A 20 2.25 6.03 1.06
C ILE A 20 0.93 6.00 0.28
N ALA A 21 0.14 7.09 0.34
CA ALA A 21 -1.10 7.20 -0.40
C ALA A 21 -0.88 7.07 -1.92
N LEU A 22 0.17 7.70 -2.44
CA LEU A 22 0.56 7.60 -3.85
C LEU A 22 0.87 6.15 -4.25
N MET A 23 1.64 5.41 -3.43
CA MET A 23 1.95 4.00 -3.70
C MET A 23 0.68 3.13 -3.75
N ILE A 24 -0.28 3.39 -2.85
CA ILE A 24 -1.57 2.68 -2.84
C ILE A 24 -2.33 2.95 -4.14
N VAL A 25 -2.42 4.21 -4.58
CA VAL A 25 -3.11 4.56 -5.84
C VAL A 25 -2.45 3.87 -7.04
N ILE A 26 -1.12 3.90 -7.11
CA ILE A 26 -0.36 3.24 -8.18
C ILE A 26 -0.63 1.73 -8.19
N TYR A 27 -0.64 1.08 -7.03
CA TYR A 27 -0.98 -0.35 -6.92
C TYR A 27 -2.37 -0.65 -7.52
N PHE A 28 -3.39 0.15 -7.17
CA PHE A 28 -4.74 -0.05 -7.70
C PHE A 28 -4.81 0.12 -9.22
N ILE A 29 -4.12 1.12 -9.77
CA ILE A 29 -4.05 1.33 -11.22
C ILE A 29 -3.37 0.13 -11.89
N LEU A 30 -2.23 -0.31 -11.36
CA LEU A 30 -1.50 -1.45 -11.93
C LEU A 30 -2.34 -2.73 -11.89
N VAL A 31 -3.01 -3.04 -10.78
CA VAL A 31 -3.84 -4.25 -10.68
C VAL A 31 -5.03 -4.20 -11.65
N MET A 32 -5.65 -3.03 -11.83
CA MET A 32 -6.82 -2.86 -12.71
C MET A 32 -6.48 -2.96 -14.19
N PHE A 33 -5.36 -2.36 -14.62
CA PHE A 33 -5.00 -2.27 -16.04
C PHE A 33 -3.91 -3.26 -16.48
N PHE A 34 -3.09 -3.75 -15.55
CA PHE A 34 -1.96 -4.66 -15.78
C PHE A 34 -1.97 -5.85 -14.81
N PRO A 35 -3.06 -6.65 -14.78
CA PRO A 35 -3.15 -7.78 -13.85
C PRO A 35 -2.04 -8.81 -14.05
N THR A 36 -1.54 -8.97 -15.27
CA THR A 36 -0.51 -9.97 -15.62
C THR A 36 0.86 -9.72 -15.00
N VAL A 37 1.17 -8.47 -14.62
CA VAL A 37 2.41 -8.14 -13.89
C VAL A 37 2.44 -8.81 -12.51
N PHE A 38 1.26 -9.19 -12.01
CA PHE A 38 1.06 -9.77 -10.70
C PHE A 38 0.90 -11.29 -10.72
N ASP A 39 0.86 -11.94 -11.88
CA ASP A 39 0.68 -13.40 -12.02
C ASP A 39 1.83 -14.22 -11.41
N LEU A 40 3.02 -13.63 -11.30
CA LEU A 40 4.20 -14.24 -10.69
C LEU A 40 4.28 -14.04 -9.17
N MET A 41 3.35 -13.27 -8.58
CA MET A 41 3.31 -13.14 -7.13
C MET A 41 2.73 -14.41 -6.51
N ASN A 42 3.37 -14.88 -5.45
CA ASN A 42 2.81 -15.98 -4.67
C ASN A 42 1.50 -15.51 -4.02
N THR A 43 0.36 -15.87 -4.60
CA THR A 43 -1.00 -15.61 -4.08
C THR A 43 -1.31 -16.36 -2.79
N GLY A 44 -0.38 -17.22 -2.34
CA GLY A 44 -0.59 -18.08 -1.18
C GLY A 44 -1.59 -19.20 -1.47
N ASP A 45 -1.67 -19.64 -2.73
CA ASP A 45 -2.51 -20.77 -3.12
C ASP A 45 -2.19 -21.97 -2.21
N ILE A 46 -3.15 -22.32 -1.37
CA ILE A 46 -3.07 -23.48 -0.49
C ILE A 46 -3.02 -24.72 -1.36
N LYS A 47 -1.81 -25.22 -1.62
CA LYS A 47 -1.65 -26.53 -2.25
C LYS A 47 -2.38 -27.55 -1.37
N PRO A 48 -3.36 -28.30 -1.90
CA PRO A 48 -4.01 -29.34 -1.14
C PRO A 48 -2.94 -30.30 -0.65
N VAL A 49 -2.87 -30.53 0.67
CA VAL A 49 -2.01 -31.59 1.22
C VAL A 49 -2.59 -32.90 0.68
N PRO A 50 -1.85 -33.69 -0.09
CA PRO A 50 -2.35 -34.97 -0.55
C PRO A 50 -2.64 -35.85 0.68
N PRO A 51 -3.80 -36.53 0.73
CA PRO A 51 -4.06 -37.47 1.81
C PRO A 51 -2.95 -38.53 1.78
N THR A 52 -2.27 -38.72 2.92
CA THR A 52 -1.35 -39.83 3.14
C THR A 52 -2.13 -41.14 2.96
N GLU A 53 -1.74 -41.94 1.97
CA GLU A 53 -2.14 -43.36 1.88
C GLU A 53 -1.54 -44.18 3.02
#